data_AF-A0A6C0EDW4-F1
#
_entry.id   AF-A0A6C0EDW4-F1
#
_cell.length_a   1.000
_cell.length_b   1.000
_cell.length_c   1.000
_cell.angle_alpha   90.00
_cell.angle_beta   90.00
_cell.angle_gamma   90.00
#
_symmetry.space_group_name_H-M   'P 1'
#
loop_
_entity.id
_entity.type
_entity.pdbx_description
1 polymer ?
#
loop_
_entity_poly.entity_id
_entity_poly.type
_entity_poly.pdbx_seq_one_letter_code
_entity_poly.pdbx_strand_id
1 'polypeptide(L)'
;MNYYMLPKNKNTIIFNIQFRPFVPQLYISHSLHNYISKLIKLINSNVSNNVCDASNNASIIHINQPSNEQFENIKNIIHPYKFIYSHVPNTSISVSKLKPFSNTFYDFIEIIKSLNIFELYANKKINTLLFGENSYAIMECMDIIREDYNDNYNYINDLKNYYFIINSNDIQKKSIDFLFYDLFIENIGDTCVNHNYNIIIKILHSIFCYQNIHGICIIKVGDLFYKPIIDLLYILSNSYNNIYIIKPITSDITNNEKYIVCKDFSIHDNNLELYTQYLLEFIKNDNTLLNEIINNHMNSSDIHLHNIIKNEIPNHFLNKIEELNIIFGNNQLDAYNSMLNLMRHKNKEEKIDSIKKINIQKSIHWCEKNNIPHNKFIEKLNIFYNNYIEPTKS
;
A
#
# COMPACT_ATOMS: atom_id res chain seq x y z
N MET A 1 -2.04 15.79 -4.34
CA MET A 1 -1.40 14.55 -3.86
C MET A 1 0.04 14.88 -3.57
N ASN A 2 0.54 14.54 -2.38
CA ASN A 2 1.95 14.74 -2.07
C ASN A 2 2.66 13.40 -2.21
N TYR A 3 3.63 13.36 -3.12
CA TYR A 3 4.62 12.31 -3.16
C TYR A 3 5.93 12.86 -2.60
N TYR A 4 6.81 11.98 -2.15
CA TYR A 4 8.07 12.40 -1.57
C TYR A 4 9.22 11.61 -2.15
N MET A 5 10.24 12.33 -2.61
CA MET A 5 11.42 11.74 -3.23
C MET A 5 12.45 11.36 -2.16
N LEU A 6 13.02 10.16 -2.28
CA LEU A 6 14.14 9.71 -1.44
C LEU A 6 15.48 10.08 -2.07
N PRO A 7 16.53 10.32 -1.25
CA PRO A 7 17.87 10.60 -1.76
C PRO A 7 18.42 9.40 -2.54
N LYS A 8 19.04 9.67 -3.70
CA LYS A 8 19.74 8.65 -4.48
C LYS A 8 21.02 8.22 -3.75
N ASN A 9 21.26 6.92 -3.69
CA ASN A 9 22.47 6.34 -3.12
C ASN A 9 23.41 5.85 -4.24
N LYS A 10 24.71 6.15 -4.15
CA LYS A 10 25.73 5.64 -5.10
C LYS A 10 26.69 4.63 -4.48
N ASN A 11 26.48 4.26 -3.23
CA ASN A 11 27.35 3.31 -2.52
C ASN A 11 27.16 1.88 -3.03
N THR A 12 28.23 1.12 -3.07
CA THR A 12 28.17 -0.32 -3.35
C THR A 12 27.43 -1.04 -2.23
N ILE A 13 26.39 -1.79 -2.58
CA ILE A 13 25.62 -2.59 -1.62
C ILE A 13 26.42 -3.85 -1.27
N ILE A 14 26.52 -4.13 0.01
CA ILE A 14 27.11 -5.34 0.57
C ILE A 14 25.98 -6.12 1.24
N PHE A 15 25.52 -7.17 0.57
CA PHE A 15 24.49 -8.06 1.11
C PHE A 15 25.01 -8.85 2.32
N ASN A 16 24.16 -8.95 3.33
CA ASN A 16 24.36 -9.75 4.54
C ASN A 16 22.98 -10.00 5.16
N ILE A 17 22.31 -11.02 4.66
CA ILE A 17 20.96 -11.38 5.10
C ILE A 17 21.08 -12.07 6.46
N GLN A 18 20.43 -11.51 7.49
CA GLN A 18 20.50 -12.00 8.86
C GLN A 18 19.11 -12.28 9.43
N PHE A 19 18.95 -13.49 9.96
CA PHE A 19 17.77 -13.93 10.70
C PHE A 19 18.07 -14.05 12.18
N ARG A 20 17.08 -13.77 13.02
CA ARG A 20 17.18 -13.97 14.48
C ARG A 20 15.87 -14.53 15.05
N PRO A 21 15.93 -15.26 16.17
CA PRO A 21 14.78 -15.93 16.77
C PRO A 21 13.94 -14.99 17.66
N PHE A 22 13.75 -13.74 17.23
CA PHE A 22 12.95 -12.75 17.96
C PHE A 22 12.46 -11.64 17.04
N VAL A 23 11.34 -11.03 17.42
CA VAL A 23 10.67 -9.99 16.63
C VAL A 23 11.60 -8.77 16.43
N PRO A 24 11.77 -8.25 15.20
CA PRO A 24 12.57 -7.05 14.95
C PRO A 24 12.03 -5.85 15.72
N GLN A 25 12.92 -5.12 16.37
CA GLN A 25 12.57 -3.86 17.02
C GLN A 25 12.40 -2.74 15.99
N LEU A 26 11.66 -1.69 16.38
CA LEU A 26 11.56 -0.47 15.59
C LEU A 26 12.97 0.08 15.32
N TYR A 27 13.25 0.41 14.08
CA TYR A 27 14.51 1.01 13.68
C TYR A 27 14.41 2.54 13.68
N ILE A 28 13.27 3.08 13.25
CA ILE A 28 12.95 4.51 13.24
C ILE A 28 11.49 4.77 13.67
N SER A 29 11.10 6.03 13.84
CA SER A 29 9.71 6.46 14.11
C SER A 29 9.06 5.92 15.40
N HIS A 30 9.88 5.68 16.43
CA HIS A 30 9.45 5.16 17.73
C HIS A 30 8.28 5.93 18.36
N SER A 31 8.39 7.27 18.43
CA SER A 31 7.36 8.11 19.04
C SER A 31 6.04 8.03 18.28
N LEU A 32 6.10 8.12 16.95
CA LEU A 32 4.91 8.05 16.10
C LEU A 32 4.20 6.71 16.27
N HIS A 33 4.95 5.61 16.18
CA HIS A 33 4.41 4.27 16.39
C HIS A 33 3.71 4.15 17.75
N ASN A 34 4.34 4.67 18.82
CA ASN A 34 3.75 4.65 20.16
C ASN A 34 2.44 5.44 20.26
N TYR A 35 2.36 6.63 19.62
CA TYR A 35 1.11 7.42 19.60
C TYR A 35 -0.01 6.71 18.84
N ILE A 36 0.27 6.16 17.65
CA ILE A 36 -0.70 5.39 16.87
C ILE A 36 -1.19 4.19 17.68
N SER A 37 -0.27 3.41 18.22
CA SER A 37 -0.58 2.22 19.04
C SER A 37 -1.45 2.58 20.26
N LYS A 38 -1.21 3.73 20.89
CA LYS A 38 -2.03 4.21 22.01
C LYS A 38 -3.45 4.57 21.57
N LEU A 39 -3.61 5.28 20.44
CA LEU A 39 -4.94 5.62 19.92
C LEU A 39 -5.72 4.38 19.49
N ILE A 40 -5.08 3.42 18.81
CA ILE A 40 -5.71 2.16 18.43
C ILE A 40 -6.23 1.43 19.68
N LYS A 41 -5.41 1.31 20.74
CA LYS A 41 -5.84 0.71 22.01
C LYS A 41 -7.03 1.43 22.63
N LEU A 42 -7.05 2.77 22.59
CA LEU A 42 -8.18 3.57 23.08
C LEU A 42 -9.45 3.32 22.26
N ILE A 43 -9.36 3.28 20.94
CA ILE A 43 -10.51 2.97 20.08
C ILE A 43 -11.03 1.57 20.40
N ASN A 44 -10.15 0.58 20.47
CA ASN A 44 -10.52 -0.80 20.80
C ASN A 44 -11.20 -0.89 22.17
N SER A 45 -10.73 -0.15 23.19
CA SER A 45 -11.39 -0.14 24.51
C SER A 45 -12.80 0.48 24.48
N ASN A 46 -13.04 1.48 23.63
CA ASN A 46 -14.39 2.07 23.49
C ASN A 46 -15.32 1.12 22.73
N VAL A 47 -14.77 0.36 21.78
CA VAL A 47 -15.48 -0.67 21.03
C VAL A 47 -15.84 -1.85 21.93
N SER A 48 -14.92 -2.30 22.80
CA SER A 48 -15.13 -3.42 23.72
C SER A 48 -16.00 -3.04 24.93
N ASN A 49 -15.96 -1.81 25.44
CA ASN A 49 -16.83 -1.41 26.55
C ASN A 49 -18.33 -1.36 26.17
N ASN A 50 -18.64 -1.36 24.87
CA ASN A 50 -20.00 -1.54 24.36
C ASN A 50 -20.41 -3.03 24.22
N VAL A 51 -19.48 -3.96 24.46
CA VAL A 51 -19.68 -5.41 24.39
C VAL A 51 -19.27 -6.00 25.74
N CYS A 52 -20.23 -6.17 26.63
CA CYS A 52 -20.01 -6.91 27.87
C CYS A 52 -19.62 -8.34 27.51
N ASP A 53 -18.34 -8.71 27.59
CA ASP A 53 -17.94 -10.05 28.01
C ASP A 53 -16.46 -10.10 28.43
N ALA A 54 -16.26 -10.79 29.55
CA ALA A 54 -15.02 -10.89 30.28
C ALA A 54 -14.17 -12.07 29.77
N SER A 55 -12.97 -11.77 29.27
CA SER A 55 -11.83 -12.66 29.43
C SER A 55 -10.54 -11.86 29.30
N ASN A 56 -9.90 -11.65 30.45
CA ASN A 56 -8.53 -11.18 30.53
C ASN A 56 -7.61 -12.24 29.91
N ASN A 57 -7.04 -11.97 28.73
CA ASN A 57 -5.66 -12.26 28.37
C ASN A 57 -5.32 -11.82 26.93
N ALA A 58 -4.10 -11.28 26.80
CA ALA A 58 -3.19 -11.37 25.65
C ALA A 58 -3.40 -10.54 24.37
N SER A 59 -2.22 -10.21 23.81
CA SER A 59 -1.86 -9.69 22.49
C SER A 59 -2.44 -8.35 22.04
N ILE A 60 -1.62 -7.60 21.30
CA ILE A 60 -2.04 -6.39 20.59
C ILE A 60 -3.01 -6.86 19.51
N ILE A 61 -4.30 -6.85 19.83
CA ILE A 61 -5.38 -7.20 18.90
C ILE A 61 -5.39 -6.14 17.79
N HIS A 62 -4.85 -6.51 16.63
CA HIS A 62 -4.98 -5.74 15.40
C HIS A 62 -6.40 -5.85 14.82
N ILE A 63 -6.74 -4.83 14.04
CA ILE A 63 -8.05 -4.40 13.53
C ILE A 63 -8.75 -5.41 12.60
N ASN A 64 -8.26 -6.65 12.44
CA ASN A 64 -8.84 -7.64 11.54
C ASN A 64 -9.72 -8.71 12.22
N GLN A 65 -10.18 -8.49 13.46
CA GLN A 65 -11.30 -9.28 14.00
C GLN A 65 -12.63 -8.85 13.36
N PRO A 66 -13.61 -9.77 13.22
CA PRO A 66 -14.89 -9.47 12.58
C PRO A 66 -15.50 -8.27 13.29
N SER A 67 -15.58 -7.19 12.53
CA SER A 67 -15.78 -5.83 12.99
C SER A 67 -17.02 -5.70 13.88
N ASN A 68 -16.86 -5.00 14.98
CA ASN A 68 -17.98 -4.24 15.53
C ASN A 68 -18.47 -3.31 14.41
N GLU A 69 -19.67 -3.56 13.86
CA GLU A 69 -20.23 -2.91 12.66
C GLU A 69 -20.16 -1.38 12.76
N GLN A 70 -20.27 -0.85 13.98
CA GLN A 70 -20.15 0.58 14.28
C GLN A 70 -18.77 1.16 13.95
N PHE A 71 -17.68 0.42 14.20
CA PHE A 71 -16.31 0.86 13.93
C PHE A 71 -16.08 0.99 12.42
N GLU A 72 -16.44 -0.03 11.65
CA GLU A 72 -16.31 -0.01 10.19
C GLU A 72 -17.19 1.06 9.55
N ASN A 73 -18.40 1.26 10.06
CA ASN A 73 -19.26 2.34 9.60
C ASN A 73 -18.63 3.73 9.84
N ILE A 74 -18.08 3.98 11.04
CA ILE A 74 -17.41 5.24 11.36
C ILE A 74 -16.15 5.45 10.52
N LYS A 75 -15.35 4.40 10.35
CA LYS A 75 -14.16 4.39 9.50
C LYS A 75 -14.50 4.75 8.05
N ASN A 76 -15.54 4.13 7.49
CA ASN A 76 -16.03 4.41 6.16
C ASN A 76 -16.53 5.86 6.01
N ILE A 77 -17.21 6.40 7.03
CA ILE A 77 -17.67 7.80 7.03
C ILE A 77 -16.49 8.78 7.07
N ILE A 78 -15.44 8.50 7.84
CA ILE A 78 -14.31 9.44 7.98
C ILE A 78 -13.41 9.44 6.75
N HIS A 79 -13.33 8.34 6.01
CA HIS A 79 -12.51 8.28 4.80
C HIS A 79 -13.08 9.20 3.70
N PRO A 80 -12.36 10.30 3.33
CA PRO A 80 -12.96 11.37 2.53
C PRO A 80 -13.36 10.99 1.10
N TYR A 81 -12.75 9.94 0.57
CA TYR A 81 -12.90 9.49 -0.81
C TYR A 81 -13.52 8.08 -0.91
N LYS A 82 -14.06 7.56 0.21
CA LYS A 82 -14.64 6.21 0.28
C LYS A 82 -15.77 6.00 -0.73
N PHE A 83 -16.56 7.04 -1.02
CA PHE A 83 -17.72 6.94 -1.91
C PHE A 83 -17.37 6.88 -3.40
N ILE A 84 -16.09 7.01 -3.77
CA ILE A 84 -15.65 6.73 -5.14
C ILE A 84 -16.06 5.30 -5.54
N TYR A 85 -15.80 4.33 -4.65
CA TYR A 85 -16.01 2.90 -4.93
C TYR A 85 -17.05 2.21 -4.03
N SER A 86 -17.41 2.79 -2.89
CA SER A 86 -18.49 2.28 -2.03
C SER A 86 -19.85 2.92 -2.35
N HIS A 87 -20.94 2.29 -1.89
CA HIS A 87 -22.29 2.83 -2.05
C HIS A 87 -22.47 4.16 -1.31
N VAL A 88 -23.05 5.12 -2.01
CA VAL A 88 -23.48 6.39 -1.41
C VAL A 88 -24.70 6.13 -0.51
N PRO A 89 -24.78 6.72 0.69
CA PRO A 89 -25.91 6.51 1.61
C PRO A 89 -27.27 6.73 0.93
N ASN A 90 -28.24 5.85 1.23
CA ASN A 90 -29.58 5.82 0.63
C ASN A 90 -29.62 5.49 -0.88
N THR A 91 -28.53 4.97 -1.45
CA THR A 91 -28.46 4.54 -2.85
C THR A 91 -27.77 3.19 -2.99
N SER A 92 -27.97 2.50 -4.11
CA SER A 92 -27.28 1.26 -4.47
C SER A 92 -26.07 1.50 -5.38
N ILE A 93 -25.64 2.76 -5.55
CA ILE A 93 -24.59 3.12 -6.51
C ILE A 93 -23.45 3.88 -5.82
N SER A 94 -22.25 3.72 -6.35
CA SER A 94 -21.07 4.49 -5.97
C SER A 94 -20.99 5.77 -6.79
N VAL A 95 -20.08 6.68 -6.42
CA VAL A 95 -19.85 7.89 -7.23
C VAL A 95 -19.24 7.54 -8.58
N SER A 96 -18.19 6.72 -8.61
CA SER A 96 -17.68 6.18 -9.86
C SER A 96 -18.71 5.23 -10.48
N LYS A 97 -18.90 5.36 -11.80
CA LYS A 97 -19.66 4.40 -12.60
C LYS A 97 -18.85 3.15 -12.93
N LEU A 98 -17.52 3.25 -12.89
CA LEU A 98 -16.65 2.10 -13.10
C LEU A 98 -16.78 1.13 -11.93
N LYS A 99 -16.72 -0.16 -12.25
CA LYS A 99 -16.76 -1.27 -11.29
C LYS A 99 -15.50 -2.13 -11.46
N PRO A 100 -14.33 -1.54 -11.15
CA PRO A 100 -13.07 -2.24 -11.35
C PRO A 100 -12.94 -3.41 -10.36
N PHE A 101 -12.02 -4.32 -10.65
CA PHE A 101 -11.77 -5.51 -9.83
C PHE A 101 -11.55 -5.18 -8.34
N SER A 102 -10.82 -4.09 -8.05
CA SER A 102 -10.64 -3.59 -6.68
C SER A 102 -10.40 -2.09 -6.62
N ASN A 103 -10.42 -1.51 -5.41
CA ASN A 103 -10.16 -0.09 -5.20
C ASN A 103 -8.71 0.32 -5.51
N THR A 104 -7.77 -0.64 -5.54
CA THR A 104 -6.37 -0.44 -6.00
C THR A 104 -6.31 0.17 -7.40
N PHE A 105 -7.33 -0.02 -8.23
CA PHE A 105 -7.50 0.67 -9.51
C PHE A 105 -7.42 2.20 -9.35
N TYR A 106 -8.15 2.77 -8.40
CA TYR A 106 -8.21 4.22 -8.18
C TYR A 106 -6.90 4.74 -7.59
N ASP A 107 -6.31 4.00 -6.65
CA ASP A 107 -4.98 4.28 -6.11
C ASP A 107 -3.94 4.39 -7.23
N PHE A 108 -3.99 3.46 -8.17
CA PHE A 108 -3.05 3.40 -9.27
C PHE A 108 -3.23 4.55 -10.27
N ILE A 109 -4.47 4.98 -10.55
CA ILE A 109 -4.74 6.21 -11.34
C ILE A 109 -4.04 7.42 -10.72
N GLU A 110 -4.13 7.56 -9.40
CA GLU A 110 -3.49 8.68 -8.71
C GLU A 110 -1.98 8.64 -8.85
N ILE A 111 -1.38 7.45 -8.74
CA ILE A 111 0.06 7.25 -8.88
C ILE A 111 0.50 7.59 -10.31
N ILE A 112 -0.21 7.07 -11.32
CA ILE A 112 0.09 7.31 -12.74
C ILE A 112 0.10 8.79 -13.04
N LYS A 113 -0.93 9.53 -12.61
CA LYS A 113 -1.08 10.96 -12.89
C LYS A 113 -0.15 11.83 -12.06
N SER A 114 0.08 11.48 -10.80
CA SER A 114 0.95 12.28 -9.92
C SER A 114 2.42 12.18 -10.33
N LEU A 115 2.81 11.05 -10.92
CA LEU A 115 4.19 10.75 -11.28
C LEU A 115 4.37 10.53 -12.78
N ASN A 116 3.42 10.86 -13.66
CA ASN A 116 3.55 10.67 -15.11
C ASN A 116 4.17 9.31 -15.51
N ILE A 117 3.67 8.20 -14.94
CA ILE A 117 4.34 6.89 -14.99
C ILE A 117 4.61 6.43 -16.43
N PHE A 118 3.69 6.68 -17.36
CA PHE A 118 3.79 6.19 -18.74
C PHE A 118 4.42 7.19 -19.72
N GLU A 119 4.92 8.33 -19.24
CA GLU A 119 5.57 9.33 -20.10
C GLU A 119 6.77 8.74 -20.86
N LEU A 120 7.57 7.90 -20.19
CA LEU A 120 8.70 7.19 -20.79
C LEU A 120 8.27 6.08 -21.78
N TYR A 121 6.99 5.73 -21.82
CA TYR A 121 6.43 4.63 -22.62
C TYR A 121 5.43 5.13 -23.68
N ALA A 122 5.42 6.43 -23.96
CA ALA A 122 4.44 7.09 -24.83
C ALA A 122 4.43 6.63 -26.29
N ASN A 123 5.38 5.80 -26.75
CA ASN A 123 5.44 5.33 -28.14
C ASN A 123 5.91 3.88 -28.27
N LYS A 124 5.79 3.08 -27.20
CA LYS A 124 6.17 1.67 -27.25
C LYS A 124 5.15 0.81 -26.53
N LYS A 125 4.97 -0.39 -27.08
CA LYS A 125 4.41 -1.53 -26.37
C LYS A 125 5.32 -1.88 -25.20
N ILE A 126 4.75 -2.16 -24.03
CA ILE A 126 5.52 -2.54 -22.84
C ILE A 126 5.24 -3.99 -22.43
N ASN A 127 6.26 -4.62 -21.85
CA ASN A 127 6.11 -5.88 -21.14
C ASN A 127 5.95 -5.61 -19.64
N THR A 128 4.83 -6.07 -19.09
CA THR A 128 4.44 -5.84 -17.70
C THR A 128 4.46 -7.15 -16.93
N LEU A 129 4.98 -7.13 -15.70
CA LEU A 129 4.91 -8.24 -14.78
C LEU A 129 4.28 -7.80 -13.45
N LEU A 130 3.16 -8.42 -13.09
CA LEU A 130 2.33 -8.08 -11.94
C LEU A 130 2.36 -9.21 -10.92
N PHE A 131 2.50 -8.86 -9.64
CA PHE A 131 2.47 -9.80 -8.52
C PHE A 131 1.39 -9.41 -7.54
N GLY A 132 0.59 -10.38 -7.10
CA GLY A 132 -0.39 -10.24 -6.03
C GLY A 132 -1.85 -10.20 -6.51
N GLU A 133 -2.76 -10.15 -5.54
CA GLU A 133 -4.20 -10.38 -5.75
C GLU A 133 -4.88 -9.30 -6.59
N ASN A 134 -4.43 -8.05 -6.50
CA ASN A 134 -4.99 -6.94 -7.28
C ASN A 134 -4.36 -6.75 -8.67
N SER A 135 -3.63 -7.74 -9.19
CA SER A 135 -3.03 -7.67 -10.53
C SER A 135 -4.06 -7.32 -11.61
N TYR A 136 -5.26 -7.91 -11.56
CA TYR A 136 -6.33 -7.61 -12.52
C TYR A 136 -6.81 -6.15 -12.48
N ALA A 137 -6.85 -5.52 -11.31
CA ALA A 137 -7.23 -4.10 -11.19
C ALA A 137 -6.18 -3.18 -11.85
N ILE A 138 -4.90 -3.57 -11.80
CA ILE A 138 -3.80 -2.86 -12.46
C ILE A 138 -3.85 -3.04 -13.98
N MET A 139 -4.15 -4.26 -14.45
CA MET A 139 -4.34 -4.55 -15.88
C MET A 139 -5.50 -3.73 -16.46
N GLU A 140 -6.66 -3.76 -15.82
CA GLU A 140 -7.85 -2.99 -16.24
C GLU A 140 -7.53 -1.48 -16.33
N CYS A 141 -6.79 -0.96 -15.36
CA CYS A 141 -6.36 0.44 -15.37
C CYS A 141 -5.40 0.77 -16.51
N MET A 142 -4.43 -0.13 -16.76
CA MET A 142 -3.49 0.01 -17.87
C MET A 142 -4.19 -0.05 -19.22
N ASP A 143 -5.10 -1.01 -19.43
CA ASP A 143 -5.85 -1.17 -20.68
C ASP A 143 -6.67 0.08 -20.99
N ILE A 144 -7.26 0.73 -19.98
CA ILE A 144 -7.99 2.00 -20.16
C ILE A 144 -7.05 3.17 -20.49
N ILE A 145 -5.88 3.24 -19.84
CA ILE A 145 -4.97 4.39 -20.00
C ILE A 145 -4.06 4.25 -21.23
N ARG A 146 -3.82 3.01 -21.67
CA ARG A 146 -2.89 2.62 -22.74
C ARG A 146 -3.58 1.77 -23.80
N GLU A 147 -4.86 2.05 -24.08
CA GLU A 147 -5.73 1.28 -24.99
C GLU A 147 -5.08 0.99 -26.36
N ASP A 148 -4.35 1.94 -26.93
CA ASP A 148 -3.77 1.82 -28.29
C ASP A 148 -2.42 1.07 -28.37
N TYR A 149 -1.82 0.67 -27.24
CA TYR A 149 -0.44 0.16 -27.21
C TYR A 149 -0.31 -1.37 -27.28
N ASN A 150 -1.42 -2.10 -27.09
CA ASN A 150 -1.46 -3.57 -27.08
C ASN A 150 -0.38 -4.18 -26.16
N ASP A 151 -0.29 -3.72 -24.91
CA ASP A 151 0.73 -4.14 -23.95
C ASP A 151 0.67 -5.64 -23.63
N ASN A 152 1.81 -6.21 -23.20
CA ASN A 152 1.88 -7.60 -22.76
C ASN A 152 1.82 -7.67 -21.23
N TYR A 153 0.97 -8.54 -20.69
CA TYR A 153 0.85 -8.76 -19.26
C TYR A 153 1.25 -10.19 -18.89
N ASN A 154 2.21 -10.30 -17.98
CA ASN A 154 2.44 -11.49 -17.18
C ASN A 154 1.96 -11.20 -15.76
N TYR A 155 1.20 -12.10 -15.15
CA TYR A 155 0.70 -11.91 -13.80
C TYR A 155 0.87 -13.16 -12.95
N ILE A 156 1.12 -12.95 -11.66
CA ILE A 156 1.41 -14.00 -10.69
C ILE A 156 0.60 -13.70 -9.44
N ASN A 157 -0.47 -14.47 -9.23
CA ASN A 157 -1.37 -14.25 -8.11
C ASN A 157 -0.75 -14.63 -6.76
N ASP A 158 0.13 -15.63 -6.73
CA ASP A 158 0.76 -16.11 -5.49
C ASP A 158 2.28 -16.25 -5.64
N LEU A 159 3.02 -15.54 -4.78
CA LEU A 159 4.48 -15.64 -4.66
C LEU A 159 4.98 -16.99 -4.12
N LYS A 160 4.11 -17.90 -3.70
CA LYS A 160 4.48 -19.30 -3.43
C LYS A 160 4.99 -20.00 -4.69
N ASN A 161 4.46 -19.65 -5.87
CA ASN A 161 4.89 -20.19 -7.15
C ASN A 161 6.17 -19.55 -7.70
N TYR A 162 6.78 -18.63 -6.95
CA TYR A 162 7.97 -17.91 -7.37
C TYR A 162 9.15 -18.82 -7.73
N TYR A 163 9.34 -19.93 -7.00
CA TYR A 163 10.36 -20.93 -7.32
C TYR A 163 10.14 -21.58 -8.68
N PHE A 164 8.90 -21.85 -9.05
CA PHE A 164 8.56 -22.42 -10.36
C PHE A 164 8.97 -21.46 -11.47
N ILE A 165 8.67 -20.17 -11.32
CA ILE A 165 9.00 -19.12 -12.31
C ILE A 165 10.50 -18.97 -12.53
N ILE A 166 11.30 -19.03 -11.45
CA ILE A 166 12.76 -18.98 -11.57
C ILE A 166 13.28 -20.17 -12.39
N ASN A 167 12.65 -21.35 -12.23
CA ASN A 167 13.12 -22.58 -12.85
C ASN A 167 12.54 -22.82 -14.26
N SER A 168 11.35 -22.29 -14.56
CA SER A 168 10.67 -22.54 -15.83
C SER A 168 11.28 -21.76 -17.00
N ASN A 169 11.98 -20.65 -16.73
CA ASN A 169 12.48 -19.71 -17.74
C ASN A 169 11.36 -19.15 -18.66
N ASP A 170 10.09 -19.22 -18.25
CA ASP A 170 8.96 -18.74 -19.05
C ASP A 170 9.04 -17.23 -19.32
N ILE A 171 9.62 -16.49 -18.37
CA ILE A 171 9.85 -15.05 -18.47
C ILE A 171 11.31 -14.81 -18.81
N GLN A 172 11.54 -14.15 -19.96
CA GLN A 172 12.88 -13.76 -20.36
C GLN A 172 13.49 -12.78 -19.35
N LYS A 173 14.76 -13.00 -18.97
CA LYS A 173 15.49 -12.09 -18.09
C LYS A 173 15.68 -10.71 -18.73
N LYS A 174 15.75 -9.65 -17.91
CA LYS A 174 15.93 -8.25 -18.34
C LYS A 174 14.94 -7.81 -19.44
N SER A 175 13.70 -8.30 -19.43
CA SER A 175 12.71 -8.07 -20.50
C SER A 175 11.49 -7.25 -20.07
N ILE A 176 11.33 -6.99 -18.78
CA ILE A 176 10.14 -6.34 -18.20
C ILE A 176 10.38 -4.83 -18.08
N ASP A 177 9.47 -4.04 -18.65
CA ASP A 177 9.49 -2.57 -18.56
C ASP A 177 8.79 -2.08 -17.29
N PHE A 178 7.70 -2.76 -16.88
CA PHE A 178 6.89 -2.34 -15.73
C PHE A 178 6.66 -3.49 -14.76
N LEU A 179 7.13 -3.32 -13.51
CA LEU A 179 6.89 -4.22 -12.41
C LEU A 179 5.87 -3.62 -11.44
N PHE A 180 4.91 -4.43 -10.99
CA PHE A 180 4.00 -4.08 -9.91
C PHE A 180 3.95 -5.18 -8.87
N TYR A 181 4.07 -4.81 -7.61
CA TYR A 181 4.00 -5.73 -6.48
C TYR A 181 2.91 -5.28 -5.52
N ASP A 182 1.76 -5.96 -5.57
CA ASP A 182 0.66 -5.84 -4.62
C ASP A 182 0.87 -6.78 -3.44
N LEU A 183 1.84 -6.48 -2.60
CA LEU A 183 2.25 -7.38 -1.54
C LEU A 183 2.19 -6.62 -0.23
N PHE A 184 1.14 -6.88 0.54
CA PHE A 184 1.02 -6.29 1.86
C PHE A 184 2.05 -6.95 2.78
N ILE A 185 3.22 -6.30 2.91
CA ILE A 185 4.23 -6.64 3.91
C ILE A 185 3.60 -6.30 5.27
N GLU A 186 2.91 -7.29 5.87
CA GLU A 186 2.17 -7.11 7.12
C GLU A 186 3.07 -6.76 8.31
N ASN A 187 2.46 -6.11 9.29
CA ASN A 187 3.09 -5.71 10.53
C ASN A 187 3.66 -6.90 11.30
N ILE A 188 4.76 -6.63 11.99
CA ILE A 188 5.68 -7.56 12.65
C ILE A 188 5.11 -8.23 13.92
N GLY A 189 3.78 -8.33 14.04
CA GLY A 189 3.08 -8.78 15.26
C GLY A 189 2.39 -10.15 15.23
N ASP A 190 2.07 -10.70 14.05
CA ASP A 190 1.37 -11.98 13.95
C ASP A 190 2.29 -13.09 13.41
N THR A 191 1.92 -14.33 13.68
CA THR A 191 2.56 -15.63 13.35
C THR A 191 2.98 -15.84 11.89
N CYS A 192 2.85 -14.82 11.04
CA CYS A 192 3.18 -14.77 9.62
C CYS A 192 4.46 -13.96 9.29
N VAL A 193 5.31 -13.64 10.28
CA VAL A 193 6.54 -12.85 10.02
C VAL A 193 7.51 -13.55 9.06
N ASN A 194 7.44 -14.88 8.95
CA ASN A 194 8.15 -15.66 7.94
C ASN A 194 7.79 -15.31 6.49
N HIS A 195 6.56 -14.85 6.26
CA HIS A 195 6.08 -14.61 4.91
C HIS A 195 6.63 -13.29 4.35
N ASN A 196 6.70 -12.26 5.19
CA ASN A 196 7.01 -10.88 4.78
C ASN A 196 8.46 -10.67 4.36
N TYR A 197 9.43 -11.36 4.98
CA TYR A 197 10.81 -11.24 4.54
C TYR A 197 11.12 -12.03 3.28
N ASN A 198 10.50 -13.20 3.13
CA ASN A 198 10.60 -14.01 1.92
C ASN A 198 10.09 -13.20 0.74
N ILE A 199 9.03 -12.42 0.96
CA ILE A 199 8.53 -11.46 -0.02
C ILE A 199 9.60 -10.42 -0.40
N ILE A 200 10.23 -9.73 0.56
CA ILE A 200 11.22 -8.68 0.24
C ILE A 200 12.40 -9.23 -0.59
N ILE A 201 12.93 -10.39 -0.20
CA ILE A 201 14.06 -11.02 -0.90
C ILE A 201 13.64 -11.43 -2.33
N LYS A 202 12.43 -12.00 -2.50
CA LYS A 202 11.87 -12.35 -3.81
C LYS A 202 11.60 -11.13 -4.68
N ILE A 203 11.12 -10.02 -4.11
CA ILE A 203 10.94 -8.74 -4.82
C ILE A 203 12.30 -8.26 -5.35
N LEU A 204 13.32 -8.20 -4.50
CA LEU A 204 14.66 -7.78 -4.90
C LEU A 204 15.23 -8.69 -6.01
N HIS A 205 15.12 -10.00 -5.85
CA HIS A 205 15.58 -10.96 -6.85
C HIS A 205 14.84 -10.79 -8.17
N SER A 206 13.51 -10.60 -8.15
CA SER A 206 12.74 -10.42 -9.40
C SER A 206 13.06 -9.12 -10.10
N ILE A 207 13.22 -8.02 -9.35
CA ILE A 207 13.67 -6.75 -9.93
C ILE A 207 15.02 -6.96 -10.64
N PHE A 208 16.00 -7.55 -9.96
CA PHE A 208 17.33 -7.73 -10.56
C PHE A 208 17.38 -8.74 -11.71
N CYS A 209 16.51 -9.77 -11.69
CA CYS A 209 16.47 -10.78 -12.73
C CYS A 209 15.73 -10.30 -14.00
N TYR A 210 14.59 -9.61 -13.83
CA TYR A 210 13.64 -9.39 -14.92
C TYR A 210 13.53 -7.94 -15.41
N GLN A 211 13.85 -6.95 -14.57
CA GLN A 211 13.68 -5.54 -14.92
C GLN A 211 14.64 -5.13 -16.04
N ASN A 212 14.11 -4.48 -17.07
CA ASN A 212 14.90 -3.87 -18.13
C ASN A 212 15.48 -2.50 -17.67
N ILE A 213 16.57 -2.07 -18.28
CA ILE A 213 17.13 -0.72 -18.06
C ILE A 213 16.07 0.32 -18.42
N HIS A 214 16.01 1.40 -17.65
CA HIS A 214 14.97 2.44 -17.71
C HIS A 214 13.56 1.99 -17.30
N GLY A 215 13.40 0.74 -16.84
CA GLY A 215 12.12 0.24 -16.36
C GLY A 215 11.63 0.94 -15.09
N ILE A 216 10.33 0.79 -14.83
CA ILE A 216 9.63 1.31 -13.64
C ILE A 216 9.17 0.14 -12.77
N CYS A 217 9.23 0.31 -11.46
CA CYS A 217 8.74 -0.65 -10.48
C CYS A 217 7.89 0.05 -9.43
N ILE A 218 6.74 -0.53 -9.08
CA ILE A 218 5.87 -0.05 -8.02
C ILE A 218 5.65 -1.16 -7.00
N ILE A 219 5.86 -0.86 -5.73
CA ILE A 219 5.73 -1.82 -4.63
C ILE A 219 4.77 -1.24 -3.59
N LYS A 220 3.66 -1.93 -3.34
CA LYS A 220 2.75 -1.63 -2.23
C LYS A 220 3.42 -2.06 -0.92
N VAL A 221 3.41 -1.20 0.09
CA VAL A 221 4.07 -1.42 1.39
C VAL A 221 3.26 -0.87 2.54
N GLY A 222 3.45 -1.41 3.75
CA GLY A 222 2.88 -0.90 4.99
C GLY A 222 3.82 0.05 5.74
N ASP A 223 4.13 -0.31 6.98
CA ASP A 223 4.98 0.46 7.87
C ASP A 223 6.43 0.56 7.38
N LEU A 224 7.01 1.77 7.42
CA LEU A 224 8.41 2.03 7.07
C LEU A 224 9.25 2.26 8.33
N PHE A 225 9.10 1.39 9.33
CA PHE A 225 9.73 1.58 10.65
C PHE A 225 10.89 0.62 10.93
N TYR A 226 10.96 -0.49 10.21
CA TYR A 226 11.82 -1.62 10.55
C TYR A 226 13.01 -1.75 9.61
N LYS A 227 14.13 -2.24 10.12
CA LYS A 227 15.38 -2.30 9.37
C LYS A 227 15.28 -3.02 8.00
N PRO A 228 14.55 -4.15 7.83
CA PRO A 228 14.45 -4.81 6.52
C PRO A 228 13.81 -3.96 5.42
N ILE A 229 12.77 -3.19 5.75
CA ILE A 229 12.10 -2.32 4.77
C ILE A 229 12.94 -1.07 4.45
N ILE A 230 13.69 -0.56 5.43
CA ILE A 230 14.66 0.51 5.21
C ILE A 230 15.82 0.00 4.32
N ASP A 231 16.27 -1.24 4.52
CA ASP A 231 17.29 -1.87 3.66
C ASP A 231 16.79 -2.02 2.23
N LEU A 232 15.54 -2.47 2.04
CA LEU A 232 14.90 -2.49 0.73
C LEU A 232 14.94 -1.11 0.07
N LEU A 233 14.50 -0.06 0.76
CA LEU A 233 14.52 1.31 0.24
C LEU A 233 15.92 1.79 -0.14
N TYR A 234 16.93 1.45 0.67
CA TYR A 234 18.32 1.82 0.41
C TYR A 234 18.94 1.04 -0.77
N ILE A 235 18.55 -0.22 -0.95
CA ILE A 235 18.94 -1.02 -2.12
C ILE A 235 18.30 -0.46 -3.39
N LEU A 236 17.00 -0.17 -3.33
CA LEU A 236 16.27 0.41 -4.45
C LEU A 236 16.87 1.77 -4.82
N SER A 237 17.24 2.62 -3.85
CA SER A 237 17.78 3.97 -4.12
C SER A 237 19.16 3.96 -4.79
N ASN A 238 19.83 2.81 -4.78
CA ASN A 238 21.00 2.57 -5.60
C ASN A 238 20.67 2.05 -7.00
N SER A 239 19.57 1.31 -7.12
CA SER A 239 19.17 0.60 -8.33
C SER A 239 18.36 1.46 -9.31
N TYR A 240 17.74 2.54 -8.84
CA TYR A 240 16.89 3.43 -9.63
C TYR A 240 17.36 4.89 -9.55
N ASN A 241 17.07 5.66 -10.60
CA ASN A 241 17.39 7.09 -10.63
C ASN A 241 16.50 7.90 -9.68
N ASN A 242 15.20 7.60 -9.64
CA ASN A 242 14.24 8.31 -8.80
C ASN A 242 13.38 7.34 -7.99
N ILE A 243 13.24 7.61 -6.70
CA ILE A 243 12.34 6.85 -5.82
C ILE A 243 11.39 7.80 -5.13
N TYR A 244 10.11 7.47 -5.20
CA TYR A 244 9.04 8.21 -4.57
C TYR A 244 8.30 7.31 -3.58
N ILE A 245 7.88 7.89 -2.46
CA ILE A 245 6.92 7.29 -1.54
C ILE A 245 5.63 8.09 -1.68
N ILE A 246 4.52 7.39 -1.96
CA ILE A 246 3.22 8.01 -2.17
C ILE A 246 2.14 7.24 -1.42
N LYS A 247 1.21 7.96 -0.79
CA LYS A 247 -0.03 7.40 -0.23
C LYS A 247 -1.21 8.00 -0.98
N PRO A 248 -1.86 7.25 -1.87
CA PRO A 248 -3.07 7.69 -2.55
C PRO A 248 -4.15 8.17 -1.58
N ILE A 249 -4.89 9.21 -1.93
CA ILE A 249 -5.99 9.75 -1.09
C ILE A 249 -7.23 8.87 -1.20
N THR A 250 -7.32 8.03 -2.24
CA THR A 250 -8.30 6.96 -2.37
C THR A 250 -7.98 5.73 -1.52
N SER A 251 -6.73 5.58 -1.07
CA SER A 251 -6.35 4.55 -0.10
C SER A 251 -6.95 4.85 1.27
N ASP A 252 -7.15 3.81 2.08
CA ASP A 252 -7.71 3.94 3.42
C ASP A 252 -6.81 4.83 4.29
N ILE A 253 -7.41 5.84 4.92
CA ILE A 253 -6.71 6.84 5.74
C ILE A 253 -6.22 6.27 7.08
N THR A 254 -6.86 5.21 7.57
CA THR A 254 -6.53 4.56 8.84
C THR A 254 -5.47 3.48 8.69
N ASN A 255 -5.34 2.88 7.51
CA ASN A 255 -4.24 1.97 7.25
C ASN A 255 -2.97 2.74 6.89
N ASN A 256 -1.82 2.10 7.07
CA ASN A 256 -0.54 2.70 6.71
C ASN A 256 -0.06 2.23 5.32
N GLU A 257 -0.97 1.81 4.44
CA GLU A 257 -0.62 1.43 3.07
C GLU A 257 -0.06 2.63 2.31
N LYS A 258 1.06 2.40 1.63
CA LYS A 258 1.79 3.33 0.78
C LYS A 258 2.32 2.57 -0.43
N TYR A 259 2.84 3.32 -1.39
CA TYR A 259 3.51 2.75 -2.57
C TYR A 259 4.91 3.35 -2.69
N ILE A 260 5.89 2.48 -2.87
CA ILE A 260 7.23 2.84 -3.33
C ILE A 260 7.17 2.83 -4.85
N VAL A 261 7.49 3.96 -5.47
CA VAL A 261 7.53 4.11 -6.93
C VAL A 261 8.96 4.38 -7.34
N CYS A 262 9.57 3.37 -7.96
CA CYS A 262 10.93 3.37 -8.47
C CYS A 262 10.89 3.65 -9.98
N LYS A 263 11.57 4.70 -10.42
CA LYS A 263 11.65 5.05 -11.85
C LYS A 263 13.07 5.01 -12.36
N ASP A 264 13.17 4.54 -13.60
CA ASP A 264 14.39 4.55 -14.40
C ASP A 264 15.48 3.69 -13.73
N PHE A 265 15.31 2.38 -13.87
CA PHE A 265 16.25 1.36 -13.41
C PHE A 265 17.62 1.55 -14.08
N SER A 266 18.67 1.73 -13.28
CA SER A 266 19.96 2.26 -13.74
C SER A 266 21.18 1.58 -13.08
N ILE A 267 21.10 0.30 -12.78
CA ILE A 267 22.21 -0.44 -12.12
C ILE A 267 23.25 -0.92 -13.13
N HIS A 268 24.54 -0.91 -12.75
CA HIS A 268 25.63 -1.42 -13.58
C HIS A 268 25.60 -2.96 -13.69
N ASP A 269 25.83 -3.51 -14.89
CA ASP A 269 25.72 -4.95 -15.18
C ASP A 269 26.56 -5.84 -14.25
N ASN A 270 27.80 -5.45 -13.92
CA ASN A 270 28.67 -6.25 -13.05
C ASN A 270 28.10 -6.39 -11.62
N ASN A 271 27.49 -5.33 -11.07
CA ASN A 271 26.86 -5.39 -9.75
C ASN A 271 25.55 -6.18 -9.82
N LEU A 272 24.79 -6.01 -10.92
CA LEU A 272 23.52 -6.67 -11.12
C LEU A 272 23.66 -8.19 -11.11
N GLU A 273 24.64 -8.73 -11.82
CA GLU A 273 24.85 -10.18 -11.88
C GLU A 273 25.26 -10.75 -10.51
N LEU A 274 26.18 -10.09 -9.81
CA LEU A 274 26.59 -10.46 -8.45
C LEU A 274 25.41 -10.46 -7.47
N TYR A 275 24.59 -9.41 -7.49
CA TYR A 275 23.42 -9.29 -6.61
C TYR A 275 22.36 -10.34 -6.93
N THR A 276 22.14 -10.60 -8.22
CA THR A 276 21.20 -11.63 -8.67
C THR A 276 21.64 -13.01 -8.20
N GLN A 277 22.93 -13.36 -8.39
CA GLN A 277 23.47 -14.65 -7.98
C GLN A 277 23.40 -14.85 -6.47
N TYR A 278 23.78 -13.84 -5.67
CA TYR A 278 23.71 -13.92 -4.21
C TYR A 278 22.28 -14.18 -3.71
N LEU A 279 21.30 -13.43 -4.22
CA LEU A 279 19.90 -13.61 -3.83
C LEU A 279 19.34 -14.96 -4.32
N LEU A 280 19.75 -15.43 -5.49
CA LEU A 280 19.33 -16.72 -6.02
C LEU A 280 19.86 -17.90 -5.19
N GLU A 281 21.13 -17.85 -4.80
CA GLU A 281 21.73 -18.85 -3.91
C GLU A 281 21.03 -18.86 -2.56
N PHE A 282 20.75 -17.67 -2.00
CA PHE A 282 20.01 -17.54 -0.76
C PHE A 282 18.61 -18.19 -0.87
N ILE A 283 17.84 -17.83 -1.91
CA ILE A 283 16.50 -18.40 -2.16
C ILE A 283 16.57 -19.93 -2.35
N LYS A 284 17.55 -20.47 -3.06
CA LYS A 284 17.67 -21.93 -3.24
C LYS A 284 18.00 -22.66 -1.94
N ASN A 285 18.80 -22.04 -1.09
CA ASN A 285 19.25 -22.61 0.19
C ASN A 285 18.28 -22.35 1.34
N ASP A 286 17.24 -21.53 1.15
CA ASP A 286 16.25 -21.22 2.20
C ASP A 286 15.67 -22.48 2.83
N ASN A 287 15.35 -23.51 2.02
CA ASN A 287 14.78 -24.75 2.54
C ASN A 287 15.73 -25.48 3.50
N THR A 288 17.04 -25.46 3.26
CA THR A 288 18.02 -26.16 4.13
C THR A 288 18.36 -25.33 5.36
N LEU A 289 18.53 -24.01 5.20
CA LEU A 289 18.86 -23.11 6.28
C LEU A 289 17.71 -22.95 7.29
N LEU A 290 16.47 -22.89 6.79
CA LEU A 290 15.28 -22.90 7.63
C LEU A 290 15.17 -24.21 8.43
N ASN A 291 15.45 -25.36 7.79
CA ASN A 291 15.44 -26.66 8.46
C ASN A 291 16.52 -26.77 9.55
N GLU A 292 17.73 -26.24 9.34
CA GLU A 292 18.78 -26.19 10.36
C GLU A 292 18.39 -25.32 11.56
N ILE A 293 17.76 -24.16 11.32
CA ILE A 293 17.30 -23.28 12.40
C ILE A 293 16.13 -23.92 13.18
N ILE A 294 15.19 -24.57 12.48
CA ILE A 294 14.07 -25.30 13.08
C ILE A 294 14.55 -26.47 13.95
N ASN A 295 15.55 -27.23 13.47
CA ASN A 295 16.10 -28.38 14.20
C ASN A 295 16.83 -27.97 15.49
N ASN A 296 17.25 -26.71 15.63
CA ASN A 296 17.86 -26.15 16.85
C ASN A 296 16.83 -25.71 17.91
N HIS A 297 15.67 -26.38 18.00
CA HIS A 297 14.57 -26.15 18.94
C HIS A 297 13.81 -24.81 18.83
N MET A 298 13.85 -24.14 17.67
CA MET A 298 13.05 -22.95 17.41
C MET A 298 11.80 -23.32 16.62
N ASN A 299 10.63 -22.85 17.05
CA ASN A 299 9.44 -22.94 16.20
C ASN A 299 9.70 -22.11 14.95
N SER A 300 9.34 -22.63 13.78
CA SER A 300 9.54 -21.91 12.50
C SER A 300 8.95 -20.49 12.55
N SER A 301 7.85 -20.28 13.28
CA SER A 301 7.18 -18.98 13.48
C SER A 301 8.04 -17.87 14.09
N ASP A 302 9.18 -18.21 14.69
CA ASP A 302 9.94 -17.29 15.56
C ASP A 302 11.20 -16.73 14.88
N ILE A 303 11.45 -17.09 13.61
CA ILE A 303 12.62 -16.63 12.85
C ILE A 303 12.23 -15.36 12.08
N HIS A 304 12.99 -14.28 12.24
CA HIS A 304 12.67 -13.00 11.61
C HIS A 304 13.87 -12.39 10.90
N LEU A 305 13.65 -11.85 9.70
CA LEU A 305 14.65 -11.04 9.00
C LEU A 305 14.91 -9.75 9.76
N HIS A 306 16.18 -9.50 10.07
CA HIS A 306 16.61 -8.27 10.74
C HIS A 306 17.28 -7.32 9.76
N ASN A 307 18.21 -7.83 8.96
CA ASN A 307 19.04 -7.04 8.07
C ASN A 307 19.16 -7.75 6.72
N ILE A 308 19.23 -6.98 5.64
CA ILE A 308 19.54 -7.46 4.28
C ILE A 308 20.95 -7.01 3.87
N ILE A 309 21.39 -5.84 4.36
CA ILE A 309 22.68 -5.24 4.01
C ILE A 309 23.55 -5.03 5.25
N LYS A 310 24.87 -5.09 5.03
CA LYS A 310 25.87 -4.73 6.04
C LYS A 310 26.15 -3.23 6.09
N ASN A 311 25.85 -2.50 5.02
CA ASN A 311 26.12 -1.06 4.92
C ASN A 311 25.47 -0.27 6.08
N GLU A 312 26.18 0.73 6.59
CA GLU A 312 25.59 1.75 7.44
C GLU A 312 24.76 2.70 6.57
N ILE A 313 23.49 2.91 6.96
CA ILE A 313 22.59 3.78 6.23
C ILE A 313 22.83 5.23 6.68
N PRO A 314 23.13 6.16 5.77
CA PRO A 314 23.40 7.54 6.14
C PRO A 314 22.23 8.22 6.86
N ASN A 315 22.52 9.02 7.88
CA ASN A 315 21.50 9.71 8.69
C ASN A 315 20.58 10.62 7.86
N HIS A 316 21.07 11.26 6.80
CA HIS A 316 20.23 12.10 5.95
C HIS A 316 19.16 11.29 5.20
N PHE A 317 19.44 10.03 4.86
CA PHE A 317 18.48 9.12 4.25
C PHE A 317 17.42 8.70 5.28
N LEU A 318 17.85 8.35 6.50
CA LEU A 318 16.96 7.98 7.60
C LEU A 318 16.06 9.15 8.02
N ASN A 319 16.64 10.35 8.20
CA ASN A 319 15.90 11.57 8.51
C ASN A 319 14.84 11.85 7.45
N LYS A 320 15.16 11.58 6.16
CA LYS A 320 14.17 11.79 5.12
C LYS A 320 12.97 10.87 5.31
N ILE A 321 13.19 9.57 5.56
CA ILE A 321 12.12 8.61 5.80
C ILE A 321 11.33 8.97 7.07
N GLU A 322 12.01 9.41 8.13
CA GLU A 322 11.38 9.87 9.37
C GLU A 322 10.42 11.05 9.12
N GLU A 323 10.84 12.06 8.35
CA GLU A 323 9.97 13.17 7.92
C GLU A 323 8.72 12.65 7.20
N LEU A 324 8.86 11.67 6.30
CA LEU A 324 7.74 11.10 5.55
C LEU A 324 6.77 10.37 6.48
N ASN A 325 7.31 9.57 7.38
CA ASN A 325 6.53 8.85 8.37
C ASN A 325 5.74 9.82 9.25
N ILE A 326 6.34 10.93 9.69
CA ILE A 326 5.64 11.97 10.46
C ILE A 326 4.49 12.57 9.64
N ILE A 327 4.70 12.88 8.37
CA ILE A 327 3.65 13.50 7.53
C ILE A 327 2.47 12.55 7.33
N PHE A 328 2.73 11.30 6.93
CA PHE A 328 1.66 10.31 6.76
C PHE A 328 1.00 9.95 8.09
N GLY A 329 1.81 9.83 9.14
CA GLY A 329 1.37 9.52 10.50
C GLY A 329 0.44 10.58 11.08
N ASN A 330 0.70 11.87 10.86
CA ASN A 330 -0.18 12.93 11.32
C ASN A 330 -1.59 12.83 10.71
N ASN A 331 -1.69 12.56 9.40
CA ASN A 331 -2.99 12.35 8.76
C ASN A 331 -3.74 11.15 9.36
N GLN A 332 -3.01 10.08 9.71
CA GLN A 332 -3.56 8.89 10.33
C GLN A 332 -4.04 9.18 11.78
N LEU A 333 -3.26 9.94 12.56
CA LEU A 333 -3.62 10.37 13.90
C LEU A 333 -4.88 11.26 13.89
N ASP A 334 -4.99 12.17 12.93
CA ASP A 334 -6.18 13.02 12.76
C ASP A 334 -7.43 12.22 12.43
N ALA A 335 -7.30 11.18 11.59
CA ALA A 335 -8.38 10.25 11.31
C ALA A 335 -8.81 9.49 12.58
N TYR A 336 -7.87 8.92 13.33
CA TYR A 336 -8.18 8.23 14.59
C TYR A 336 -8.83 9.13 15.64
N ASN A 337 -8.34 10.36 15.80
CA ASN A 337 -8.95 11.35 16.69
C ASN A 337 -10.37 11.70 16.24
N SER A 338 -10.58 11.86 14.93
CA SER A 338 -11.92 12.09 14.37
C SER A 338 -12.86 10.92 14.66
N MET A 339 -12.37 9.67 14.56
CA MET A 339 -13.13 8.47 14.89
C MET A 339 -13.53 8.47 16.37
N LEU A 340 -12.57 8.71 17.27
CA LEU A 340 -12.83 8.79 18.72
C LEU A 340 -13.87 9.86 19.07
N ASN A 341 -13.79 11.03 18.42
CA ASN A 341 -14.76 12.10 18.62
C ASN A 341 -16.17 11.65 18.19
N LEU A 342 -16.32 11.03 17.01
CA LEU A 342 -17.62 10.51 16.56
C LEU A 342 -18.17 9.40 17.45
N MET A 343 -17.32 8.58 18.05
CA MET A 343 -17.73 7.52 18.98
C MET A 343 -18.25 8.08 20.32
N ARG A 344 -17.72 9.21 20.80
CA ARG A 344 -18.02 9.76 22.15
C ARG A 344 -19.19 10.74 22.19
N HIS A 345 -19.53 11.41 21.09
CA HIS A 345 -20.54 12.49 21.12
C HIS A 345 -21.98 11.98 20.98
N LYS A 346 -22.90 12.57 21.76
CA LYS A 346 -24.35 12.26 21.72
C LYS A 346 -25.04 12.76 20.44
N ASN A 347 -24.70 13.95 19.95
CA ASN A 347 -25.25 14.54 18.71
C ASN A 347 -24.41 14.16 17.47
N LYS A 348 -24.06 12.89 17.33
CA LYS A 348 -23.17 12.41 16.25
C LYS A 348 -23.83 12.43 14.86
N GLU A 349 -25.15 12.33 14.77
CA GLU A 349 -25.88 12.09 13.52
C GLU A 349 -25.79 13.27 12.55
N GLU A 350 -26.06 14.50 13.01
CA GLU A 350 -25.95 15.71 12.17
C GLU A 350 -24.53 15.89 11.62
N LYS A 351 -23.52 15.63 12.46
CA LYS A 351 -22.11 15.71 12.07
C LYS A 351 -21.76 14.63 11.04
N ILE A 352 -22.26 13.41 11.22
CA ILE A 352 -22.08 12.31 10.28
C ILE A 352 -22.69 12.66 8.92
N ASP A 353 -23.89 13.23 8.88
CA ASP A 353 -24.56 13.58 7.64
C ASP A 353 -23.86 14.74 6.91
N SER A 354 -23.35 15.72 7.65
CA SER A 354 -22.48 16.76 7.10
C SER A 354 -21.21 16.17 6.46
N ILE A 355 -20.52 15.27 7.16
CA ILE A 355 -19.31 14.60 6.65
C ILE A 355 -19.64 13.79 5.38
N LYS A 356 -20.75 13.04 5.37
CA LYS A 356 -21.19 12.27 4.20
C LYS A 356 -21.37 13.16 2.98
N LYS A 357 -22.09 14.28 3.12
CA LYS A 357 -22.30 15.24 2.02
C LYS A 357 -20.98 15.77 1.47
N ILE A 358 -20.06 16.18 2.35
CA ILE A 358 -18.74 16.66 1.97
C ILE A 358 -17.94 15.58 1.22
N ASN A 359 -17.97 14.34 1.70
CA ASN A 359 -17.21 13.24 1.11
C ASN A 359 -17.78 12.78 -0.25
N ILE A 360 -19.10 12.86 -0.45
CA ILE A 360 -19.72 12.65 -1.76
C ILE A 360 -19.21 13.69 -2.75
N GLN A 361 -19.23 14.98 -2.38
CA GLN A 361 -18.73 16.06 -3.24
C GLN A 361 -17.23 15.91 -3.56
N LYS A 362 -16.41 15.57 -2.56
CA LYS A 362 -14.98 15.25 -2.78
C LYS A 362 -14.79 14.10 -3.75
N SER A 363 -15.59 13.05 -3.63
CA SER A 363 -15.53 11.89 -4.52
C SER A 363 -15.95 12.23 -5.95
N ILE A 364 -16.96 13.09 -6.14
CA ILE A 364 -17.38 13.58 -7.46
C ILE A 364 -16.25 14.40 -8.09
N HIS A 365 -15.71 15.37 -7.35
CA HIS A 365 -14.63 16.21 -7.82
C HIS A 365 -13.37 15.39 -8.17
N TRP A 366 -13.07 14.36 -7.37
CA TRP A 366 -11.98 13.43 -7.68
C TRP A 366 -12.20 12.73 -9.02
N CYS A 367 -13.43 12.24 -9.29
CA CYS A 367 -13.75 11.58 -10.55
C CYS A 367 -13.66 12.56 -11.73
N GLU A 368 -14.18 13.77 -11.59
CA GLU A 368 -14.07 14.83 -12.60
C GLU A 368 -12.62 15.16 -12.94
N LYS A 369 -11.81 15.44 -11.92
CA LYS A 369 -10.37 15.72 -12.08
C LYS A 369 -9.64 14.57 -12.78
N ASN A 370 -10.08 13.33 -12.53
CA ASN A 370 -9.46 12.15 -13.07
C ASN A 370 -10.12 11.61 -14.36
N ASN A 371 -11.06 12.34 -14.96
CA ASN A 371 -11.81 11.91 -16.14
C ASN A 371 -12.47 10.53 -15.96
N ILE A 372 -12.91 10.22 -14.74
CA ILE A 372 -13.64 9.00 -14.44
C ILE A 372 -15.15 9.25 -14.57
N PRO A 373 -15.88 8.41 -15.34
CA PRO A 373 -17.33 8.52 -15.44
C PRO A 373 -17.98 8.41 -14.06
N HIS A 374 -18.81 9.39 -13.70
CA HIS A 374 -19.43 9.46 -12.38
C HIS A 374 -20.94 9.66 -12.42
N ASN A 375 -21.60 9.24 -11.35
CA ASN A 375 -23.03 9.46 -11.11
C ASN A 375 -23.26 10.86 -10.51
N LYS A 376 -24.35 11.51 -10.94
CA LYS A 376 -24.76 12.79 -10.37
C LYS A 376 -25.72 12.53 -9.21
N PHE A 377 -25.39 13.07 -8.03
CA PHE A 377 -26.26 13.03 -6.86
C PHE A 377 -26.85 14.42 -6.68
N ILE A 378 -28.08 14.61 -7.17
CA ILE A 378 -28.81 15.85 -6.98
C ILE A 378 -29.30 15.86 -5.53
N GLU A 379 -28.90 16.86 -4.75
CA GLU A 379 -29.61 17.14 -3.50
C GLU A 379 -31.06 17.40 -3.87
N LYS A 380 -32.02 16.68 -3.28
CA LYS A 380 -33.44 16.97 -3.46
C LYS A 380 -33.65 18.44 -3.07
N LEU A 381 -33.72 19.33 -4.06
CA LEU A 381 -34.18 20.70 -3.88
C LEU A 381 -35.53 20.60 -3.20
N ASN A 382 -35.71 21.32 -2.09
CA ASN A 382 -36.94 21.33 -1.30
C ASN A 382 -38.15 21.44 -2.24
N ILE A 383 -38.91 20.34 -2.34
CA ILE A 383 -40.08 20.20 -3.23
C ILE A 383 -41.16 21.25 -2.89
N PHE A 384 -41.06 21.88 -1.72
CA PHE A 384 -41.94 22.94 -1.24
C PHE A 384 -41.79 24.29 -1.95
N TYR A 385 -40.78 24.52 -2.79
CA TYR A 385 -40.62 25.81 -3.49
C TYR A 385 -41.44 25.93 -4.80
N ASN A 386 -42.02 24.85 -5.31
CA ASN A 386 -42.77 24.85 -6.59
C ASN A 386 -44.29 25.05 -6.46
N ASN A 387 -44.83 25.27 -5.25
CA ASN A 387 -46.28 25.38 -5.03
C ASN A 387 -46.83 26.82 -4.97
N TYR A 388 -46.05 27.84 -5.33
CA TYR A 388 -46.57 29.19 -5.52
C TYR A 388 -46.71 29.51 -7.01
N ILE A 389 -47.69 28.89 -7.66
CA ILE A 389 -48.28 29.43 -8.89
C ILE A 389 -49.50 30.25 -8.44
N GLU A 390 -49.41 31.57 -8.63
CA GLU A 390 -50.48 32.52 -8.34
C GLU A 390 -51.78 32.16 -9.08
N PRO A 391 -52.96 32.33 -8.47
CA PRO A 391 -54.22 32.18 -9.16
C PRO A 391 -54.39 33.34 -10.15
N THR A 392 -54.53 33.01 -11.43
CA THR A 392 -54.91 33.94 -12.48
C THR A 392 -56.26 34.59 -12.13
N LYS A 393 -56.27 35.92 -12.08
CA LYS A 393 -57.50 36.72 -11.95
C LYS A 393 -58.32 36.61 -13.24
N SER A 394 -59.61 36.35 -13.05
CA SER A 394 -60.69 36.36 -14.04
C SER A 394 -60.80 37.65 -14.83
#